data_AF-Q48AE2-F1
#
_entry.id   AF-Q48AE2-F1
#
_cell.length_a   1.000
_cell.length_b   1.000
_cell.length_c   1.000
_cell.angle_alpha   90.00
_cell.angle_beta   90.00
_cell.angle_gamma   90.00
#
_symmetry.space_group_name_H-M   'P 1'
#
loop_
_entity.id
_entity.type
_entity.pdbx_description
1 polymer ?
#
loop_
_entity_poly.entity_id
_entity_poly.type
_entity_poly.pdbx_seq_one_letter_code
_entity_poly.pdbx_strand_id
1 'polypeptide(L)'
;MDAMTWGFVGTVVGATASIATTAITNWNTFKISQNTKIQDREERARVFQRETLLELQLELRNYIRASSLAYRADTKSFKDTDYWGVALPEGLSDQLLELNGKTSILIQRISNDDLRKNLSDLKSSVTNCQMAKNEYDAGAYYIEFIDLYGKSSEKLGEVLRNSY
;
A
#
# COMPACT_ATOMS: atom_id res chain seq x y z
N MET A 1 -35.08 -66.68 16.11
CA MET A 1 -34.82 -65.23 16.23
C MET A 1 -35.77 -64.53 15.28
N ASP A 2 -36.60 -63.62 15.76
CA ASP A 2 -37.73 -63.06 15.00
C ASP A 2 -37.29 -61.96 14.02
N ALA A 3 -38.00 -61.86 12.90
CA ALA A 3 -37.81 -60.82 11.88
C ALA A 3 -37.85 -59.39 12.46
N MET A 4 -38.62 -59.21 13.55
CA MET A 4 -38.77 -57.95 14.26
C MET A 4 -37.44 -57.48 14.91
N THR A 5 -36.63 -58.42 15.41
CA THR A 5 -35.32 -58.11 16.04
C THR A 5 -34.31 -57.65 14.99
N TRP A 6 -34.30 -58.27 13.81
CA TRP A 6 -33.44 -57.88 12.69
C TRP A 6 -33.84 -56.53 12.07
N GLY A 7 -35.14 -56.24 11.97
CA GLY A 7 -35.64 -54.94 11.51
C GLY A 7 -35.26 -53.78 12.44
N PHE A 8 -35.30 -54.01 13.76
CA PHE A 8 -34.85 -53.02 14.74
C PHE A 8 -33.35 -52.75 14.65
N VAL A 9 -32.51 -53.79 14.57
CA VAL A 9 -31.05 -53.66 14.41
C VAL A 9 -30.69 -52.89 13.13
N GLY A 10 -31.34 -53.22 12.00
CA GLY A 10 -31.12 -52.51 10.73
C GLY A 10 -31.46 -51.01 10.81
N THR A 11 -32.52 -50.65 11.54
CA THR A 11 -32.94 -49.24 11.72
C THR A 11 -31.95 -48.46 12.59
N VAL A 12 -31.46 -49.06 13.68
CA VAL A 12 -30.46 -48.42 14.56
C VAL A 12 -29.12 -48.24 13.84
N VAL A 13 -28.68 -49.23 13.08
CA VAL A 13 -27.44 -49.14 12.29
C VAL A 13 -27.59 -48.11 11.16
N GLY A 14 -28.73 -48.09 10.46
CA GLY A 14 -29.00 -47.09 9.42
C GLY A 14 -29.08 -45.65 9.96
N ALA A 15 -29.72 -45.46 11.12
CA ALA A 15 -29.80 -44.15 11.77
C ALA A 15 -28.44 -43.67 12.28
N THR A 16 -27.65 -44.54 12.91
CA THR A 16 -26.30 -44.19 13.39
C THR A 16 -25.33 -43.91 12.24
N ALA A 17 -25.37 -44.71 11.17
CA ALA A 17 -24.62 -44.44 9.94
C ALA A 17 -25.01 -43.08 9.33
N SER A 18 -26.30 -42.75 9.26
CA SER A 18 -26.79 -41.48 8.71
C SER A 18 -26.36 -40.26 9.53
N ILE A 19 -26.41 -40.37 10.87
CA ILE A 19 -25.93 -39.32 11.77
C ILE A 19 -24.42 -39.14 11.63
N ALA A 20 -23.66 -40.24 11.56
CA ALA A 20 -22.20 -40.19 11.37
C ALA A 20 -21.83 -39.54 10.02
N THR A 21 -22.48 -39.94 8.93
CA THR A 21 -22.27 -39.33 7.60
C THR A 21 -22.61 -37.84 7.62
N THR A 22 -23.71 -37.45 8.26
CA THR A 22 -24.11 -36.04 8.39
C THR A 22 -23.08 -35.24 9.18
N ALA A 23 -22.58 -35.78 10.30
CA ALA A 23 -21.55 -35.14 11.11
C ALA A 23 -20.23 -34.95 10.34
N ILE A 24 -19.79 -35.97 9.60
CA ILE A 24 -18.59 -35.91 8.74
C ILE A 24 -18.77 -34.87 7.64
N THR A 25 -19.93 -34.85 6.99
CA THR A 25 -20.24 -33.90 5.91
C THR A 25 -20.26 -32.47 6.44
N ASN A 26 -20.88 -32.23 7.60
CA ASN A 26 -20.91 -30.93 8.25
C ASN A 26 -19.51 -30.47 8.65
N TRP A 27 -18.68 -31.37 9.18
CA TRP A 27 -17.30 -31.06 9.54
C TRP A 27 -16.45 -30.67 8.32
N ASN A 28 -16.54 -31.45 7.24
CA ASN A 28 -15.84 -31.14 5.99
C ASN A 28 -16.32 -29.81 5.40
N THR A 29 -17.63 -29.57 5.38
CA THR A 29 -18.21 -28.31 4.90
C THR A 29 -17.75 -27.13 5.74
N PHE A 30 -17.70 -27.27 7.07
CA PHE A 30 -17.17 -26.26 7.97
C PHE A 30 -15.70 -25.95 7.65
N LYS A 31 -14.85 -26.98 7.53
CA LYS A 31 -13.43 -26.81 7.23
C LYS A 31 -13.21 -26.14 5.86
N ILE A 32 -13.96 -26.53 4.84
CA ILE A 32 -13.92 -25.90 3.52
C ILE A 32 -14.34 -24.43 3.64
N SER A 33 -15.45 -24.14 4.32
CA SER A 33 -15.93 -22.75 4.49
C SER A 33 -14.93 -21.86 5.23
N GLN A 34 -14.20 -22.39 6.21
CA GLN A 34 -13.16 -21.67 6.93
C GLN A 34 -11.98 -21.37 6.00
N ASN A 35 -11.51 -22.37 5.25
CA ASN A 35 -10.43 -22.19 4.28
C ASN A 35 -10.80 -21.17 3.20
N THR A 36 -12.02 -21.23 2.66
CA THR A 36 -12.51 -20.24 1.68
C THR A 36 -12.50 -18.83 2.27
N LYS A 37 -12.99 -18.65 3.51
CA LYS A 37 -12.97 -17.32 4.17
C LYS A 37 -11.56 -16.78 4.38
N ILE A 38 -10.58 -17.63 4.64
CA ILE A 38 -9.17 -17.24 4.79
C ILE A 38 -8.63 -16.79 3.43
N GLN A 39 -8.82 -17.61 2.38
CA GLN A 39 -8.40 -17.29 1.02
C GLN A 39 -9.04 -16.00 0.50
N ASP A 40 -10.33 -15.77 0.77
CA ASP A 40 -11.04 -14.55 0.40
C ASP A 40 -10.52 -13.31 1.14
N ARG A 41 -10.01 -13.46 2.38
CA ARG A 41 -9.39 -12.35 3.11
C ARG A 41 -8.02 -12.03 2.56
N GLU A 42 -7.22 -13.06 2.28
CA GLU A 42 -5.90 -12.90 1.67
C GLU A 42 -5.98 -12.27 0.28
N GLU A 43 -6.92 -12.73 -0.55
CA GLU A 43 -7.12 -12.16 -1.89
C GLU A 43 -7.56 -10.71 -1.83
N ARG A 44 -8.51 -10.37 -0.95
CA ARG A 44 -8.90 -8.96 -0.74
C ARG A 44 -7.73 -8.10 -0.26
N ALA A 45 -6.89 -8.62 0.63
CA ALA A 45 -5.71 -7.92 1.09
C ALA A 45 -4.69 -7.71 -0.05
N ARG A 46 -4.47 -8.72 -0.90
CA ARG A 46 -3.62 -8.62 -2.10
C ARG A 46 -4.13 -7.58 -3.08
N VAL A 47 -5.42 -7.62 -3.41
CA VAL A 47 -6.05 -6.64 -4.32
C VAL A 47 -5.93 -5.23 -3.77
N PHE A 48 -6.25 -5.02 -2.48
CA PHE A 48 -6.12 -3.72 -1.83
C PHE A 48 -4.68 -3.18 -1.87
N GLN A 49 -3.69 -4.03 -1.60
CA GLN A 49 -2.27 -3.63 -1.68
C GLN A 49 -1.86 -3.29 -3.11
N ARG A 50 -2.25 -4.11 -4.10
CA ARG A 50 -1.96 -3.84 -5.50
C ARG A 50 -2.54 -2.50 -5.97
N GLU A 51 -3.81 -2.22 -5.65
CA GLU A 51 -4.46 -0.96 -5.98
C GLU A 51 -3.77 0.22 -5.29
N THR A 52 -3.45 0.08 -4.00
CA THR A 52 -2.71 1.11 -3.24
C THR A 52 -1.35 1.41 -3.87
N LEU A 53 -0.60 0.38 -4.27
CA LEU A 53 0.73 0.54 -4.88
C LEU A 53 0.66 1.20 -6.27
N LEU A 54 -0.35 0.84 -7.08
CA LEU A 54 -0.58 1.48 -8.39
C LEU A 54 -0.95 2.96 -8.26
N GLU A 55 -1.86 3.27 -7.33
CA GLU A 55 -2.26 4.64 -7.04
C GLU A 55 -1.06 5.46 -6.55
N LEU A 56 -0.29 4.89 -5.61
CA LEU A 56 0.91 5.53 -5.09
C LEU A 56 1.95 5.79 -6.17
N GLN A 57 2.13 4.91 -7.14
CA GLN A 57 3.08 5.13 -8.24
C GLN A 57 2.78 6.41 -9.01
N LEU A 58 1.50 6.67 -9.28
CA LEU A 58 1.05 7.87 -9.99
C LEU A 58 1.18 9.11 -9.12
N GLU A 59 0.69 9.04 -7.87
CA GLU A 59 0.73 10.17 -6.93
C GLU A 59 2.16 10.57 -6.58
N LEU A 60 3.05 9.59 -6.36
CA LEU A 60 4.46 9.85 -6.06
C LEU A 60 5.14 10.58 -7.22
N ARG A 61 4.91 10.16 -8.47
CA ARG A 61 5.45 10.85 -9.65
C ARG A 61 4.96 12.30 -9.72
N ASN A 62 3.68 12.54 -9.48
CA ASN A 62 3.10 13.88 -9.50
C ASN A 62 3.67 14.75 -8.38
N TYR A 63 3.80 14.18 -7.17
CA TYR A 63 4.41 14.84 -6.02
C TYR A 63 5.85 15.25 -6.28
N ILE A 64 6.70 14.33 -6.76
CA ILE A 64 8.10 14.63 -7.08
C ILE A 64 8.20 15.68 -8.18
N ARG A 65 7.35 15.62 -9.21
CA ARG A 65 7.32 16.64 -10.27
C ARG A 65 7.00 18.03 -9.71
N ALA A 66 5.98 18.14 -8.86
CA ALA A 66 5.60 19.40 -8.23
C ALA A 66 6.71 19.92 -7.30
N SER A 67 7.34 19.05 -6.54
CA SER A 67 8.47 19.40 -5.66
C SER A 67 9.68 19.90 -6.45
N SER A 68 10.02 19.26 -7.57
CA SER A 68 11.07 19.74 -8.47
C SER A 68 10.71 21.05 -9.19
N LEU A 69 9.43 21.36 -9.36
CA LEU A 69 9.00 22.66 -9.87
C LEU A 69 9.17 23.76 -8.81
N ALA A 70 8.84 23.48 -7.55
CA ALA A 70 9.06 24.41 -6.45
C ALA A 70 10.54 24.72 -6.25
N TYR A 71 11.40 23.70 -6.19
CA TYR A 71 12.85 23.91 -6.12
C TYR A 71 13.37 24.79 -7.26
N ARG A 72 12.94 24.54 -8.50
CA ARG A 72 13.33 25.36 -9.65
C ARG A 72 12.80 26.79 -9.57
N ALA A 73 11.61 26.99 -9.02
CA ALA A 73 11.05 28.32 -8.79
C ALA A 73 11.92 29.07 -7.77
N ASP A 74 12.30 28.44 -6.66
CA ASP A 74 13.20 29.05 -5.66
C ASP A 74 14.57 29.37 -6.25
N THR A 75 15.19 28.44 -7.00
CA THR A 75 16.46 28.69 -7.69
C THR A 75 16.38 29.86 -8.66
N LYS A 76 15.27 29.98 -9.40
CA LYS A 76 15.07 31.10 -10.32
C LYS A 76 14.91 32.41 -9.56
N SER A 77 14.04 32.44 -8.54
CA SER A 77 13.84 33.61 -7.69
C SER A 77 15.13 34.06 -7.02
N PHE A 78 15.94 33.13 -6.52
CA PHE A 78 17.24 33.42 -5.92
C PHE A 78 18.20 34.06 -6.94
N LYS A 79 18.27 33.54 -8.17
CA LYS A 79 19.08 34.17 -9.25
C LYS A 79 18.63 35.58 -9.60
N ASP A 80 17.32 35.83 -9.55
CA ASP A 80 16.74 37.11 -9.93
C ASP A 80 16.77 38.14 -8.78
N THR A 81 16.78 37.70 -7.52
CA THR A 81 16.56 38.56 -6.34
C THR A 81 17.61 38.46 -5.23
N ASP A 82 18.48 37.46 -5.25
CA ASP A 82 19.41 37.09 -4.18
C ASP A 82 18.72 36.67 -2.85
N TYR A 83 17.40 36.40 -2.89
CA TYR A 83 16.62 35.92 -1.75
C TYR A 83 16.06 34.51 -2.02
N TRP A 84 16.25 33.61 -1.05
CA TRP A 84 15.73 32.24 -1.08
C TRP A 84 14.37 32.15 -0.39
N GLY A 85 13.52 31.23 -0.85
CA GLY A 85 12.21 30.97 -0.23
C GLY A 85 11.19 32.07 -0.51
N VAL A 86 11.24 32.65 -1.71
CA VAL A 86 10.24 33.61 -2.19
C VAL A 86 8.92 32.87 -2.47
N ALA A 87 7.80 33.60 -2.50
CA ALA A 87 6.50 33.01 -2.78
C ALA A 87 6.52 32.16 -4.07
N LEU A 88 6.01 30.93 -3.95
CA LEU A 88 5.87 30.01 -5.09
C LEU A 88 4.84 30.55 -6.10
N PRO A 89 4.92 30.10 -7.37
CA PRO A 89 3.89 30.37 -8.36
C PRO A 89 2.49 30.02 -7.87
N GLU A 90 1.50 30.80 -8.33
CA GLU A 90 0.10 30.64 -7.95
C GLU A 90 -0.37 29.19 -8.17
N GLY A 91 -1.07 28.64 -7.17
CA GLY A 91 -1.60 27.27 -7.19
C GLY A 91 -0.57 26.16 -6.94
N LEU A 92 0.75 26.42 -7.05
CA LEU A 92 1.76 25.37 -6.81
C LEU A 92 1.82 24.95 -5.33
N SER A 93 1.64 25.90 -4.41
CA SER A 93 1.62 25.61 -2.97
C SER A 93 0.44 24.69 -2.59
N ASP A 94 -0.76 25.00 -3.09
CA ASP A 94 -1.95 24.19 -2.85
C ASP A 94 -1.81 22.79 -3.48
N GLN A 95 -1.29 22.74 -4.70
CA GLN A 95 -1.00 21.47 -5.38
C GLN A 95 -0.02 20.60 -4.58
N LEU A 96 1.04 21.21 -4.02
CA LEU A 96 2.00 20.50 -3.19
C LEU A 96 1.37 19.97 -1.90
N LEU A 97 0.51 20.77 -1.26
CA LEU A 97 -0.21 20.34 -0.06
C LEU A 97 -1.09 19.12 -0.35
N GLU A 98 -1.86 19.17 -1.44
CA GLU A 98 -2.74 18.07 -1.85
C GLU A 98 -1.94 16.79 -2.14
N LEU A 99 -0.91 16.90 -2.99
CA LEU A 99 -0.07 15.77 -3.39
C LEU A 99 0.69 15.17 -2.20
N ASN A 100 1.22 16.01 -1.31
CA ASN A 100 1.88 15.57 -0.09
C ASN A 100 0.90 14.81 0.82
N GLY A 101 -0.30 15.35 1.03
CA GLY A 101 -1.35 14.71 1.83
C GLY A 101 -1.73 13.33 1.29
N LYS A 102 -2.05 13.24 0.01
CA LYS A 102 -2.40 11.99 -0.67
C LYS A 102 -1.27 10.96 -0.60
N THR A 103 -0.06 11.36 -0.97
CA THR A 103 1.13 10.50 -0.92
C THR A 103 1.37 9.95 0.49
N SER A 104 1.21 10.80 1.51
CA SER A 104 1.38 10.39 2.92
C SER A 104 0.40 9.31 3.34
N ILE A 105 -0.87 9.46 2.96
CA ILE A 105 -1.91 8.48 3.29
C ILE A 105 -1.62 7.15 2.61
N LEU A 106 -1.24 7.18 1.33
CA LEU A 106 -0.94 5.97 0.58
C LEU A 106 0.29 5.22 1.13
N ILE A 107 1.34 5.94 1.53
CA ILE A 107 2.52 5.34 2.18
C ILE A 107 2.12 4.56 3.44
N GLN A 108 1.22 5.11 4.28
CA GLN A 108 0.77 4.45 5.51
C GLN A 108 -0.04 3.16 5.25
N ARG A 109 -0.63 3.01 4.07
CA ARG A 109 -1.43 1.83 3.70
C ARG A 109 -0.60 0.65 3.21
N ILE A 110 0.69 0.86 2.93
CA ILE A 110 1.60 -0.17 2.44
C ILE A 110 1.90 -1.18 3.55
N SER A 111 1.68 -2.46 3.26
CA SER A 111 2.00 -3.57 4.18
C SER A 111 3.50 -3.90 4.25
N ASN A 112 4.25 -3.67 3.17
CA ASN A 112 5.69 -3.87 3.14
C ASN A 112 6.42 -2.76 3.92
N ASP A 113 6.90 -3.08 5.12
CA ASP A 113 7.56 -2.13 6.03
C ASP A 113 8.83 -1.50 5.44
N ASP A 114 9.58 -2.26 4.66
CA ASP A 114 10.86 -1.83 4.09
C ASP A 114 10.66 -0.85 2.90
N LEU A 115 9.62 -1.06 2.10
CA LEU A 115 9.15 -0.09 1.11
C LEU A 115 8.57 1.16 1.80
N ARG A 116 7.75 0.97 2.84
CA ARG A 116 7.14 2.07 3.60
C ARG A 116 8.20 2.98 4.22
N LYS A 117 9.26 2.40 4.79
CA LYS A 117 10.41 3.14 5.32
C LYS A 117 11.10 3.96 4.23
N ASN A 118 11.46 3.31 3.12
CA ASN A 118 12.17 3.98 2.02
C ASN A 118 11.39 5.17 1.43
N LEU A 119 10.07 5.03 1.29
CA LEU A 119 9.19 6.12 0.85
C LEU A 119 9.06 7.24 1.90
N SER A 120 9.12 6.89 3.18
CA SER A 120 9.11 7.88 4.27
C SER A 120 10.41 8.69 4.31
N ASP A 121 11.54 8.04 4.04
CA ASP A 121 12.85 8.70 3.92
C ASP A 121 12.86 9.64 2.71
N LEU A 122 12.38 9.18 1.55
CA LEU A 122 12.18 10.02 0.36
C LEU A 122 11.34 11.26 0.68
N LYS A 123 10.18 11.07 1.29
CA LYS A 123 9.28 12.17 1.65
C LYS A 123 9.97 13.17 2.58
N SER A 124 10.74 12.67 3.55
CA SER A 124 11.46 13.51 4.50
C SER A 124 12.50 14.37 3.78
N SER A 125 13.27 13.79 2.85
CA SER A 125 14.24 14.54 2.03
C SER A 125 13.57 15.58 1.13
N VAL A 126 12.43 15.27 0.50
CA VAL A 126 11.62 16.25 -0.25
C VAL A 126 11.16 17.40 0.64
N THR A 127 10.66 17.08 1.84
CA THR A 127 10.18 18.10 2.80
C THR A 127 11.33 19.01 3.26
N ASN A 128 12.51 18.43 3.54
CA ASN A 128 13.71 19.18 3.90
C ASN A 128 14.15 20.12 2.77
N CYS A 129 14.08 19.65 1.52
CA CYS A 129 14.36 20.51 0.35
C CYS A 129 13.42 21.72 0.29
N GLN A 130 12.12 21.52 0.53
CA GLN A 130 11.12 22.59 0.49
C GLN A 130 11.24 23.56 1.68
N MET A 131 11.71 23.09 2.83
CA MET A 131 11.87 23.88 4.04
C MET A 131 13.28 24.48 4.20
N ALA A 132 14.18 24.20 3.26
CA ALA A 132 15.54 24.69 3.27
C ALA A 132 15.56 26.23 3.28
N LYS A 133 16.46 26.79 4.09
CA LYS A 133 16.57 28.24 4.29
C LYS A 133 17.53 28.93 3.32
N ASN A 134 18.27 28.15 2.54
CA ASN A 134 19.27 28.63 1.61
C ASN A 134 19.42 27.66 0.44
N GLU A 135 19.99 28.14 -0.66
CA GLU A 135 20.20 27.38 -1.90
C GLU A 135 21.08 26.14 -1.68
N TYR A 136 22.11 26.24 -0.83
CA TYR A 136 23.07 25.17 -0.61
C TYR A 136 22.40 23.94 0.02
N ASP A 137 21.69 24.11 1.13
CA ASP A 137 20.96 23.04 1.80
C ASP A 137 19.87 22.47 0.89
N ALA A 138 19.13 23.34 0.19
CA ALA A 138 18.10 22.93 -0.74
C ALA A 138 18.67 22.06 -1.87
N GLY A 139 19.82 22.45 -2.43
CA GLY A 139 20.51 21.68 -3.47
C GLY A 139 20.98 20.31 -2.98
N ALA A 140 21.51 20.23 -1.76
CA ALA A 140 21.91 18.97 -1.16
C ALA A 140 20.71 18.01 -0.98
N TYR A 141 19.61 18.50 -0.40
CA TYR A 141 18.38 17.72 -0.27
C TYR A 141 17.76 17.39 -1.63
N TYR A 142 17.87 18.27 -2.63
CA TYR A 142 17.38 18.01 -3.98
C TYR A 142 18.07 16.81 -4.63
N ILE A 143 19.40 16.76 -4.55
CA ILE A 143 20.18 15.63 -5.05
C ILE A 143 19.79 14.34 -4.32
N GLU A 144 19.69 14.40 -2.99
CA GLU A 144 19.31 13.26 -2.17
C GLU A 144 17.92 12.73 -2.52
N PHE A 145 16.90 13.59 -2.62
CA PHE A 145 15.55 13.09 -2.90
C PHE A 145 15.41 12.54 -4.32
N ILE A 146 16.17 13.05 -5.30
CA ILE A 146 16.16 12.49 -6.66
C ILE A 146 16.75 11.07 -6.69
N ASP A 147 17.85 10.84 -5.97
CA ASP A 147 18.43 9.50 -5.80
C ASP A 147 17.47 8.55 -5.06
N LEU A 148 16.89 9.02 -3.95
CA LEU A 148 15.88 8.26 -3.20
C LEU A 148 14.64 7.97 -4.03
N TYR A 149 14.23 8.87 -4.93
CA TYR A 149 13.09 8.65 -5.81
C TYR A 149 13.36 7.51 -6.81
N GLY A 150 14.56 7.44 -7.37
CA GLY A 150 14.97 6.33 -8.23
C GLY A 150 14.88 4.98 -7.49
N LYS A 151 15.50 4.91 -6.31
CA LYS A 151 15.49 3.71 -5.46
C LYS A 151 14.08 3.32 -5.01
N SER A 152 13.26 4.29 -4.62
CA SER A 152 11.88 4.07 -4.19
C SER A 152 11.01 3.56 -5.33
N SER A 153 11.19 4.12 -6.53
CA SER A 153 10.43 3.71 -7.72
C SER A 153 10.77 2.28 -8.15
N GLU A 154 12.04 1.89 -8.10
CA GLU A 154 12.48 0.52 -8.39
C GLU A 154 11.89 -0.48 -7.40
N LYS A 155 12.01 -0.20 -6.11
CA LYS A 155 11.49 -1.04 -5.03
C LYS A 155 9.96 -1.15 -5.06
N LEU A 156 9.27 -0.04 -5.35
CA LEU A 156 7.82 -0.05 -5.54
C LEU A 156 7.43 -0.97 -6.69
N GLY A 157 8.16 -0.94 -7.81
CA GLY A 157 7.95 -1.85 -8.94
C GLY A 157 8.20 -3.31 -8.60
N GLU A 158 9.22 -3.61 -7.78
CA GLU A 158 9.48 -4.95 -7.27
C GLU A 158 8.34 -5.48 -6.41
N VAL A 159 7.92 -4.71 -5.39
CA VAL A 159 6.82 -5.10 -4.51
C VAL A 159 5.52 -5.27 -5.28
N LEU A 160 5.26 -4.41 -6.27
CA LEU A 160 4.09 -4.52 -7.14
C LEU A 160 4.11 -5.82 -7.95
N ARG A 161 5.26 -6.21 -8.53
CA ARG A 161 5.40 -7.49 -9.25
C ARG A 161 5.18 -8.70 -8.35
N ASN A 162 5.63 -8.63 -7.11
CA ASN A 162 5.43 -9.69 -6.11
C ASN A 162 3.99 -9.73 -5.55
N SER A 163 3.16 -8.75 -5.90
CA SER A 163 1.75 -8.66 -5.48
C SER A 163 0.78 -9.21 -6.53
N TYR A 164 1.29 -9.74 -7.65
CA TYR A 164 0.54 -10.52 -8.65
C TYR A 164 0.69 -12.02 -8.35
#